data_AF-A0A924DBU3-F1
#
_entry.id   AF-A0A924DBU3-F1
#
_cell.length_a   1.000
_cell.length_b   1.000
_cell.length_c   1.000
_cell.angle_alpha   90.00
_cell.angle_beta   90.00
_cell.angle_gamma   90.00
#
_symmetry.space_group_name_H-M   'P 1'
#
loop_
_entity.id
_entity.type
_entity.pdbx_description
1 polymer ?
#
loop_
_entity_poly.entity_id
_entity_poly.type
_entity_poly.pdbx_seq_one_letter_code
_entity_poly.pdbx_strand_id
1 'polypeptide(L)'
;MLPQNQSAEPNQSLHKTEKRRAKRKAARSVRVLRLLRIFVGSVIAGSLVATYGFKGSLLSSVLTLLMIAFVPDTVAKITQRFFVREMSRQLATSLPLLERDSVIVLLDYYAEAKYGKHSESVEQRLIEVLPTLQISDRFLLKRRHHETIDDILRSSKFPLIIALLEGLEKVGGKEEYSMVASLANGLHAGATSQEVCHAAEKCVALILERREAERKGGMLLRPSFSPEPPETLLRAIESSPDSETETLLRPHTPEPPSLTVPIEKTEEEAVNKLTH
;
A
#
# COMPACT_ATOMS: atom_id res chain seq x y z
N MET A 1 -32.73 -17.42 -47.82
CA MET A 1 -33.34 -17.00 -46.55
C MET A 1 -32.24 -16.34 -45.72
N LEU A 2 -32.24 -15.00 -45.69
CA LEU A 2 -31.25 -14.19 -44.96
C LEU A 2 -31.77 -13.91 -43.54
N PRO A 3 -30.97 -14.11 -42.49
CA PRO A 3 -31.38 -13.77 -41.13
C PRO A 3 -31.45 -12.25 -40.96
N GLN A 4 -32.63 -11.77 -40.55
CA GLN A 4 -32.88 -10.39 -40.15
C GLN A 4 -31.96 -10.00 -39.00
N ASN A 5 -31.14 -9.00 -39.27
CA ASN A 5 -30.25 -8.34 -38.33
C ASN A 5 -31.09 -7.57 -37.28
N GLN A 6 -31.25 -8.15 -36.09
CA GLN A 6 -31.89 -7.49 -34.95
C GLN A 6 -30.94 -6.41 -34.43
N SER A 7 -31.23 -5.18 -34.82
CA SER A 7 -30.57 -3.96 -34.36
C SER A 7 -30.71 -3.88 -32.83
N ALA A 8 -29.58 -4.04 -32.15
CA ALA A 8 -29.46 -3.88 -30.72
C ALA A 8 -29.69 -2.39 -30.35
N GLU A 9 -30.66 -2.11 -29.48
CA GLU A 9 -30.75 -0.87 -28.71
C GLU A 9 -30.09 -1.07 -27.33
N PRO A 10 -28.83 -0.67 -27.06
CA PRO A 10 -28.17 -1.00 -25.81
C PRO A 10 -27.70 0.24 -25.03
N ASN A 11 -28.49 1.33 -24.95
CA ASN A 11 -28.01 2.55 -24.26
C ASN A 11 -28.98 3.26 -23.29
N GLN A 12 -30.28 2.93 -23.25
CA GLN A 12 -31.20 3.66 -22.35
C GLN A 12 -31.21 3.14 -20.89
N SER A 13 -30.85 1.88 -20.66
CA SER A 13 -30.86 1.27 -19.32
C SER A 13 -29.71 1.80 -18.44
N LEU A 14 -28.54 2.03 -19.03
CA LEU A 14 -27.33 2.49 -18.35
C LEU A 14 -27.53 3.89 -17.74
N HIS A 15 -28.13 4.81 -18.50
CA HIS A 15 -28.33 6.19 -18.06
C HIS A 15 -29.34 6.32 -16.89
N LYS A 16 -30.32 5.43 -16.79
CA LYS A 16 -31.26 5.38 -15.65
C LYS A 16 -30.59 4.92 -14.36
N THR A 17 -29.62 4.02 -14.44
CA THR A 17 -28.91 3.51 -13.25
C THR A 17 -27.97 4.54 -12.63
N GLU A 18 -27.31 5.37 -13.44
CA GLU A 18 -26.44 6.45 -12.97
C GLU A 18 -27.21 7.53 -12.21
N LYS A 19 -28.35 7.98 -12.76
CA LYS A 19 -29.19 8.99 -12.09
C LYS A 19 -29.69 8.52 -10.71
N ARG A 20 -29.96 7.23 -10.55
CA ARG A 20 -30.35 6.64 -9.24
C ARG A 20 -29.18 6.56 -8.26
N ARG A 21 -27.94 6.31 -8.73
CA ARG A 21 -26.74 6.34 -7.89
C ARG A 21 -26.42 7.76 -7.41
N ALA A 22 -26.55 8.78 -8.28
CA ALA A 22 -26.33 10.18 -7.91
C ALA A 22 -27.29 10.67 -6.82
N LYS A 23 -28.60 10.39 -6.95
CA LYS A 23 -29.60 10.75 -5.92
C LYS A 23 -29.33 10.09 -4.56
N ARG A 24 -28.85 8.84 -4.54
CA ARG A 24 -28.50 8.14 -3.29
C ARG A 24 -27.26 8.71 -2.61
N LYS A 25 -26.28 9.22 -3.37
CA LYS A 25 -25.11 9.91 -2.82
C LYS A 25 -25.51 11.24 -2.15
N ALA A 26 -26.35 12.04 -2.82
CA ALA A 26 -26.87 13.30 -2.27
C ALA A 26 -27.69 13.10 -0.99
N ALA A 27 -28.51 12.05 -0.92
CA ALA A 27 -29.29 11.77 0.28
C ALA A 27 -28.43 11.34 1.49
N ARG A 28 -27.27 10.70 1.26
CA ARG A 28 -26.36 10.27 2.32
C ARG A 28 -25.53 11.43 2.88
N SER A 29 -25.02 12.33 2.04
CA SER A 29 -24.27 13.50 2.51
C SER A 29 -25.12 14.40 3.40
N VAL A 30 -26.41 14.57 3.08
CA VAL A 30 -27.35 15.35 3.89
C VAL A 30 -27.56 14.75 5.29
N ARG A 31 -27.56 13.42 5.44
CA ARG A 31 -27.69 12.79 6.77
C ARG A 31 -26.44 12.98 7.62
N VAL A 32 -25.26 12.85 7.03
CA VAL A 32 -23.99 13.09 7.71
C VAL A 32 -23.91 14.53 8.19
N LEU A 33 -24.26 15.49 7.32
CA LEU A 33 -24.25 16.91 7.68
C LEU A 33 -25.22 17.23 8.82
N ARG A 34 -26.37 16.53 8.88
CA ARG A 34 -27.32 16.64 9.98
C ARG A 34 -26.75 16.12 11.29
N LEU A 35 -26.14 14.93 11.30
CA LEU A 35 -25.51 14.36 12.48
C LEU A 35 -24.34 15.22 12.98
N LEU A 36 -23.53 15.76 12.07
CA LEU A 36 -22.44 16.67 12.41
C LEU A 36 -22.96 17.94 13.08
N ARG A 37 -24.04 18.55 12.54
CA ARG A 37 -24.67 19.73 13.15
C ARG A 37 -25.24 19.45 14.54
N ILE A 38 -25.87 18.28 14.73
CA ILE A 38 -26.38 17.87 16.05
C ILE A 38 -25.22 17.68 17.04
N PHE A 39 -24.13 17.05 16.61
CA PHE A 39 -22.95 16.86 17.45
C PHE A 39 -22.32 18.18 17.87
N VAL A 40 -22.02 19.07 16.91
CA VAL A 40 -21.47 20.41 17.19
C VAL A 40 -22.41 21.22 18.09
N GLY A 41 -23.72 21.16 17.84
CA GLY A 41 -24.72 21.80 18.68
C GLY A 41 -24.70 21.28 20.12
N SER A 42 -24.55 19.96 20.32
CA SER A 42 -24.47 19.35 21.65
C SER A 42 -23.22 19.76 22.42
N VAL A 43 -22.07 19.90 21.73
CA VAL A 43 -20.81 20.35 22.33
C VAL A 43 -20.90 21.80 22.76
N ILE A 44 -21.46 22.67 21.91
CA ILE A 44 -21.67 24.09 22.23
C ILE A 44 -22.66 24.24 23.40
N ALA A 45 -23.77 23.49 23.39
CA ALA A 45 -24.75 23.51 24.46
C ALA A 45 -24.14 23.03 25.79
N GLY A 46 -23.34 21.95 25.78
CA GLY A 46 -22.62 21.47 26.95
C GLY A 46 -21.63 22.50 27.50
N SER A 47 -20.91 23.20 26.62
CA SER A 47 -19.99 24.29 27.00
C SER A 47 -20.74 25.48 27.61
N LEU A 48 -21.91 25.85 27.05
CA LEU A 48 -22.76 26.91 27.60
C LEU A 48 -23.34 26.54 28.97
N VAL A 49 -23.81 25.31 29.17
CA VAL A 49 -24.30 24.86 30.48
C VAL A 49 -23.18 24.85 31.52
N ALA A 50 -21.96 24.45 31.14
CA ALA A 50 -20.80 24.49 32.03
C ALA A 50 -20.38 25.92 32.41
N THR A 51 -20.46 26.86 31.47
CA THR A 51 -20.05 28.27 31.70
C THR A 51 -21.11 29.08 32.44
N TYR A 52 -22.40 28.82 32.21
CA TYR A 52 -23.49 29.65 32.75
C TYR A 52 -24.32 28.99 33.85
N GLY A 53 -24.30 27.65 33.99
CA GLY A 53 -25.37 26.92 34.67
C GLY A 53 -25.13 26.47 36.12
N PHE A 54 -23.90 26.39 36.63
CA PHE A 54 -23.66 25.71 37.91
C PHE A 54 -22.57 26.36 38.76
N LYS A 55 -22.88 27.54 39.33
CA LYS A 55 -22.07 28.13 40.41
C LYS A 55 -22.31 27.35 41.70
N GLY A 56 -21.48 26.34 41.99
CA GLY A 56 -21.33 25.87 43.38
C GLY A 56 -21.13 24.37 43.66
N SER A 57 -21.02 23.48 42.68
CA SER A 57 -20.80 22.05 42.96
C SER A 57 -19.47 21.56 42.39
N LEU A 58 -18.62 20.97 43.25
CA LEU A 58 -17.36 20.33 42.87
C LEU A 58 -17.54 19.29 41.76
N LEU A 59 -18.73 18.67 41.66
CA LEU A 59 -19.08 17.72 40.61
C LEU A 59 -19.04 18.34 39.21
N SER A 60 -19.37 19.64 39.03
CA SER A 60 -19.34 20.28 37.71
C SER A 60 -17.90 20.50 37.22
N SER A 61 -16.98 20.79 38.13
CA SER A 61 -15.55 20.98 37.82
C SER A 61 -14.87 19.67 37.45
N VAL A 62 -15.23 18.57 38.10
CA VAL A 62 -14.72 17.23 37.75
C VAL A 62 -15.25 16.78 36.39
N LEU A 63 -16.55 16.98 36.12
CA LEU A 63 -17.15 16.60 34.84
C LEU A 63 -16.57 17.40 33.67
N THR A 64 -16.31 18.69 33.85
CA THR A 64 -15.69 19.52 32.80
C THR A 64 -14.26 19.08 32.50
N LEU A 65 -13.44 18.78 33.53
CA LEU A 65 -12.09 18.24 33.32
C LEU A 65 -12.12 16.88 32.61
N LEU A 66 -13.08 16.01 32.94
CA LEU A 66 -13.22 14.71 32.29
C LEU A 66 -13.63 14.87 30.82
N MET A 67 -14.55 15.78 30.50
CA MET A 67 -14.93 16.07 29.12
C MET A 67 -13.74 16.65 28.32
N ILE A 68 -12.96 17.55 28.92
CA ILE A 68 -11.76 18.10 28.25
C ILE A 68 -10.72 17.01 27.98
N ALA A 69 -10.57 16.03 28.88
CA ALA A 69 -9.61 14.94 28.71
C ALA A 69 -10.05 13.90 27.66
N PHE A 70 -11.34 13.53 27.62
CA PHE A 70 -11.82 12.41 26.80
C PHE A 70 -12.40 12.80 25.43
N VAL A 71 -12.93 14.02 25.29
CA VAL A 71 -13.51 14.49 24.01
C VAL A 71 -12.48 14.54 22.87
N PRO A 72 -11.24 15.06 23.03
CA PRO A 72 -10.33 15.17 21.90
C PRO A 72 -9.90 13.81 21.33
N ASP A 73 -9.63 12.81 22.18
CA ASP A 73 -9.22 11.47 21.72
C ASP A 73 -10.37 10.73 21.02
N THR A 74 -11.60 10.86 21.52
CA THR A 74 -12.78 10.28 20.86
C THR A 74 -13.08 10.96 19.53
N VAL A 75 -13.00 12.30 19.48
CA VAL A 75 -13.18 13.06 18.24
C VAL A 75 -12.07 12.73 17.23
N ALA A 76 -10.82 12.59 17.65
CA ALA A 76 -9.71 12.18 16.79
C ALA A 76 -9.96 10.80 16.17
N LYS A 77 -10.36 9.80 16.97
CA LYS A 77 -10.69 8.45 16.46
C LYS A 77 -11.89 8.44 15.51
N ILE A 78 -12.92 9.24 15.80
CA ILE A 78 -14.11 9.34 14.95
C ILE A 78 -13.78 10.03 13.62
N THR A 79 -13.05 11.15 13.67
CA THR A 79 -12.66 11.90 12.48
C THR A 79 -11.69 11.09 11.62
N GLN A 80 -10.75 10.36 12.22
CA GLN A 80 -9.85 9.44 11.50
C GLN A 80 -10.66 8.36 10.76
N ARG A 81 -11.59 7.67 11.44
CA ARG A 81 -12.47 6.68 10.80
C ARG A 81 -13.33 7.26 9.69
N PHE A 82 -13.80 8.49 9.84
CA PHE A 82 -14.62 9.13 8.81
C PHE A 82 -13.78 9.54 7.60
N PHE A 83 -12.59 10.09 7.84
CA PHE A 83 -11.65 10.50 6.81
C PHE A 83 -11.23 9.30 5.97
N VAL A 84 -10.82 8.20 6.59
CA VAL A 84 -10.39 7.01 5.84
C VAL A 84 -11.57 6.37 5.11
N ARG A 85 -12.79 6.42 5.65
CA ARG A 85 -14.01 5.96 4.96
C ARG A 85 -14.40 6.81 3.75
N GLU A 86 -14.11 8.11 3.75
CA GLU A 86 -14.39 8.96 2.59
C GLU A 86 -13.26 8.88 1.56
N MET A 87 -12.01 8.87 2.03
CA MET A 87 -10.83 8.54 1.22
C MET A 87 -11.03 7.20 0.52
N SER A 88 -11.57 6.20 1.19
CA SER A 88 -11.77 4.90 0.59
C SER A 88 -12.83 4.86 -0.51
N ARG A 89 -13.83 5.74 -0.44
CA ARG A 89 -14.78 5.90 -1.54
C ARG A 89 -14.12 6.56 -2.74
N GLN A 90 -13.26 7.53 -2.51
CA GLN A 90 -12.50 8.18 -3.57
C GLN A 90 -11.48 7.22 -4.17
N LEU A 91 -10.78 6.46 -3.34
CA LEU A 91 -9.87 5.39 -3.72
C LEU A 91 -10.58 4.29 -4.49
N ALA A 92 -11.78 3.86 -4.09
CA ALA A 92 -12.55 2.88 -4.86
C ALA A 92 -12.88 3.37 -6.28
N THR A 93 -13.01 4.68 -6.49
CA THR A 93 -13.18 5.26 -7.82
C THR A 93 -11.87 5.49 -8.57
N SER A 94 -10.75 5.73 -7.87
CA SER A 94 -9.42 5.94 -8.48
C SER A 94 -8.54 4.69 -8.48
N LEU A 95 -9.03 3.58 -7.94
CA LEU A 95 -8.35 2.29 -7.83
C LEU A 95 -7.79 1.77 -9.16
N PRO A 96 -8.45 1.93 -10.33
CA PRO A 96 -7.85 1.50 -11.59
C PRO A 96 -6.67 2.36 -12.06
N LEU A 97 -6.48 3.55 -11.49
CA LEU A 97 -5.41 4.49 -11.83
C LEU A 97 -4.23 4.46 -10.85
N LEU A 98 -4.36 3.71 -9.75
CA LEU A 98 -3.34 3.65 -8.72
C LEU A 98 -2.18 2.74 -9.20
N GLU A 99 -1.03 3.37 -9.44
CA GLU A 99 0.25 2.75 -9.76
C GLU A 99 0.82 1.92 -8.59
N ARG A 100 1.97 1.27 -8.82
CA ARG A 100 2.64 0.31 -7.91
C ARG A 100 2.81 0.81 -6.46
N ASP A 101 2.95 2.11 -6.24
CA ASP A 101 3.11 2.72 -4.91
C ASP A 101 1.87 2.61 -4.01
N SER A 102 0.76 2.09 -4.54
CA SER A 102 -0.52 1.98 -3.85
C SER A 102 -0.65 0.83 -2.85
N VAL A 103 0.32 -0.08 -2.74
CA VAL A 103 0.18 -1.26 -1.87
C VAL A 103 -0.07 -0.89 -0.41
N ILE A 104 0.64 0.13 0.10
CA ILE A 104 0.41 0.61 1.48
C ILE A 104 -1.04 1.07 1.66
N VAL A 105 -1.54 1.85 0.72
CA VAL A 105 -2.90 2.42 0.79
C VAL A 105 -3.94 1.31 0.73
N LEU A 106 -3.70 0.27 -0.08
CA LEU A 106 -4.57 -0.90 -0.16
C LEU A 106 -4.53 -1.75 1.12
N LEU A 107 -3.36 -1.92 1.75
CA LEU A 107 -3.23 -2.63 3.02
C LEU A 107 -3.88 -1.86 4.17
N ASP A 108 -3.61 -0.55 4.28
CA ASP A 108 -4.28 0.33 5.26
C ASP A 108 -5.80 0.26 5.08
N TYR A 109 -6.26 0.32 3.82
CA TYR A 109 -7.67 0.25 3.55
C TYR A 109 -8.27 -1.13 3.85
N TYR A 110 -7.55 -2.22 3.56
CA TYR A 110 -7.97 -3.57 3.90
C TYR A 110 -8.12 -3.75 5.42
N ALA A 111 -7.19 -3.23 6.21
CA ALA A 111 -7.25 -3.27 7.67
C ALA A 111 -8.53 -2.62 8.22
N GLU A 112 -8.94 -1.49 7.63
CA GLU A 112 -10.18 -0.82 8.02
C GLU A 112 -11.44 -1.45 7.43
N ALA A 113 -11.34 -2.03 6.23
CA ALA A 113 -12.45 -2.60 5.49
C ALA A 113 -12.79 -4.04 5.87
N LYS A 114 -12.18 -4.60 6.93
CA LYS A 114 -12.34 -6.01 7.38
C LYS A 114 -13.81 -6.47 7.51
N TYR A 115 -14.77 -5.55 7.70
CA TYR A 115 -16.21 -5.83 7.80
C TYR A 115 -17.06 -5.05 6.77
N GLY A 116 -16.45 -4.57 5.69
CA GLY A 116 -17.09 -3.68 4.72
C GLY A 116 -17.50 -4.36 3.41
N LYS A 117 -18.52 -3.81 2.75
CA LYS A 117 -18.99 -4.24 1.41
C LYS A 117 -17.92 -4.13 0.30
N HIS A 118 -16.81 -3.45 0.57
CA HIS A 118 -15.76 -3.19 -0.41
C HIS A 118 -14.54 -4.11 -0.26
N SER A 119 -14.55 -5.06 0.69
CA SER A 119 -13.39 -5.92 0.94
C SER A 119 -13.01 -6.72 -0.31
N GLU A 120 -13.98 -7.33 -1.01
CA GLU A 120 -13.72 -8.16 -2.20
C GLU A 120 -12.98 -7.41 -3.32
N SER A 121 -13.34 -6.16 -3.61
CA SER A 121 -12.67 -5.37 -4.66
C SER A 121 -11.24 -4.99 -4.27
N VAL A 122 -10.99 -4.78 -2.97
CA VAL A 122 -9.65 -4.48 -2.45
C VAL A 122 -8.79 -5.74 -2.46
N GLU A 123 -9.38 -6.88 -2.10
CA GLU A 123 -8.72 -8.18 -2.13
C GLU A 123 -8.28 -8.54 -3.54
N GLN A 124 -9.15 -8.40 -4.54
CA GLN A 124 -8.80 -8.61 -5.94
C GLN A 124 -7.63 -7.74 -6.36
N ARG A 125 -7.64 -6.45 -5.98
CA ARG A 125 -6.53 -5.57 -6.31
C ARG A 125 -5.23 -5.92 -5.57
N LEU A 126 -5.32 -6.30 -4.30
CA LEU A 126 -4.16 -6.76 -3.55
C LEU A 126 -3.55 -8.02 -4.18
N ILE A 127 -4.39 -8.96 -4.65
CA ILE A 127 -3.95 -10.17 -5.36
C ILE A 127 -3.17 -9.80 -6.63
N GLU A 128 -3.62 -8.79 -7.38
CA GLU A 128 -2.93 -8.34 -8.59
C GLU A 128 -1.62 -7.60 -8.30
N VAL A 129 -1.58 -6.77 -7.26
CA VAL A 129 -0.47 -5.84 -7.03
C VAL A 129 0.62 -6.42 -6.15
N LEU A 130 0.30 -7.26 -5.14
CA LEU A 130 1.30 -7.83 -4.21
C LEU A 130 2.42 -8.60 -4.92
N PRO A 131 2.15 -9.45 -5.93
CA PRO A 131 3.22 -10.14 -6.66
C PRO A 131 4.12 -9.19 -7.46
N THR A 132 3.70 -7.95 -7.72
CA THR A 132 4.49 -6.96 -8.49
C THR A 132 5.45 -6.13 -7.65
N LEU A 133 5.46 -6.33 -6.32
CA LEU A 133 6.36 -5.64 -5.41
C LEU A 133 7.84 -5.87 -5.77
N GLN A 134 8.65 -4.84 -5.58
CA GLN A 134 10.09 -4.86 -5.79
C GLN A 134 10.85 -4.75 -4.48
N ILE A 135 12.12 -5.14 -4.46
CA ILE A 135 12.98 -5.08 -3.27
C ILE A 135 13.09 -3.64 -2.73
N SER A 136 13.04 -2.64 -3.62
CA SER A 136 12.97 -1.23 -3.24
C SER A 136 11.80 -0.94 -2.31
N ASP A 137 10.66 -1.60 -2.48
CA ASP A 137 9.42 -1.32 -1.75
C ASP A 137 9.47 -1.82 -0.31
N ARG A 138 10.56 -2.46 0.12
CA ARG A 138 10.72 -2.97 1.49
C ARG A 138 10.51 -1.89 2.57
N PHE A 139 10.93 -0.65 2.31
CA PHE A 139 10.77 0.46 3.27
C PHE A 139 9.31 0.95 3.41
N LEU A 140 8.43 0.52 2.51
CA LEU A 140 7.01 0.88 2.52
C LEU A 140 6.24 0.09 3.60
N LEU A 141 6.70 -1.10 3.96
CA LEU A 141 6.11 -1.91 5.02
C LEU A 141 6.53 -1.38 6.39
N LYS A 142 5.57 -0.75 7.09
CA LYS A 142 5.71 -0.23 8.46
C LYS A 142 5.09 -1.22 9.43
N ARG A 143 5.47 -1.14 10.71
CA ARG A 143 4.94 -1.96 11.83
C ARG A 143 3.43 -2.25 11.78
N ARG A 144 2.61 -1.22 11.53
CA ARG A 144 1.14 -1.35 11.42
C ARG A 144 0.67 -2.27 10.28
N HIS A 145 1.43 -2.36 9.19
CA HIS A 145 1.10 -3.24 8.07
C HIS A 145 1.40 -4.70 8.43
N HIS A 146 2.37 -4.99 9.31
CA HIS A 146 2.65 -6.37 9.73
C HIS A 146 1.48 -6.97 10.51
N GLU A 147 0.77 -6.18 11.32
CA GLU A 147 -0.46 -6.64 11.98
C GLU A 147 -1.54 -6.99 10.95
N THR A 148 -1.65 -6.20 9.87
CA THR A 148 -2.58 -6.46 8.77
C THR A 148 -2.19 -7.70 7.97
N ILE A 149 -0.89 -7.90 7.74
CA ILE A 149 -0.31 -9.07 7.08
C ILE A 149 -0.60 -10.32 7.92
N ASP A 150 -0.33 -10.30 9.23
CA ASP A 150 -0.64 -11.41 10.14
C ASP A 150 -2.14 -11.75 10.11
N ASP A 151 -2.99 -10.72 10.14
CA ASP A 151 -4.45 -10.87 9.98
C ASP A 151 -4.84 -11.54 8.65
N ILE A 152 -4.17 -11.22 7.55
CA ILE A 152 -4.40 -11.85 6.24
C ILE A 152 -3.94 -13.31 6.25
N LEU A 153 -2.75 -13.61 6.80
CA LEU A 153 -2.20 -14.98 6.88
C LEU A 153 -3.06 -15.90 7.75
N ARG A 154 -3.79 -15.34 8.73
CA ARG A 154 -4.76 -16.06 9.56
C ARG A 154 -6.14 -16.19 8.93
N SER A 155 -6.41 -15.54 7.81
CA SER A 155 -7.70 -15.61 7.13
C SER A 155 -7.85 -16.90 6.32
N SER A 156 -9.07 -17.20 5.85
CA SER A 156 -9.34 -18.34 4.96
C SER A 156 -9.30 -17.97 3.47
N LYS A 157 -8.69 -16.83 3.12
CA LYS A 157 -8.67 -16.29 1.75
C LYS A 157 -7.42 -16.74 1.00
N PHE A 158 -7.42 -18.00 0.57
CA PHE A 158 -6.22 -18.63 -0.03
C PHE A 158 -5.60 -17.85 -1.20
N PRO A 159 -6.34 -17.31 -2.18
CA PRO A 159 -5.73 -16.56 -3.28
C PRO A 159 -4.99 -15.30 -2.81
N LEU A 160 -5.53 -14.62 -1.80
CA LEU A 160 -4.89 -13.44 -1.21
C LEU A 160 -3.63 -13.81 -0.43
N ILE A 161 -3.65 -14.92 0.30
CA ILE A 161 -2.49 -15.41 1.05
C ILE A 161 -1.36 -15.78 0.08
N ILE A 162 -1.67 -16.48 -1.01
CA ILE A 162 -0.65 -16.87 -2.00
C ILE A 162 -0.01 -15.61 -2.63
N ALA A 163 -0.82 -14.66 -3.08
CA ALA A 163 -0.31 -13.40 -3.65
C ALA A 163 0.52 -12.59 -2.63
N LEU A 164 0.13 -12.61 -1.35
CA LEU A 164 0.88 -12.01 -0.26
C LEU A 164 2.23 -12.71 -0.04
N LEU A 165 2.27 -14.05 -0.07
CA LEU A 165 3.51 -14.82 0.06
C LEU A 165 4.46 -14.56 -1.11
N GLU A 166 3.96 -14.43 -2.34
CA GLU A 166 4.76 -14.06 -3.51
C GLU A 166 5.31 -12.63 -3.41
N GLY A 167 4.55 -11.69 -2.83
CA GLY A 167 5.04 -10.35 -2.53
C GLY A 167 6.12 -10.38 -1.44
N LEU A 168 5.86 -11.09 -0.33
CA LEU A 168 6.78 -11.24 0.79
C LEU A 168 8.07 -11.98 0.41
N GLU A 169 8.03 -12.85 -0.59
CA GLU A 169 9.24 -13.43 -1.17
C GLU A 169 10.22 -12.33 -1.59
N LYS A 170 9.74 -11.20 -2.11
CA LYS A 170 10.55 -10.10 -2.66
C LYS A 170 10.90 -9.02 -1.64
N VAL A 171 9.98 -8.69 -0.74
CA VAL A 171 10.15 -7.59 0.23
C VAL A 171 10.34 -8.03 1.67
N GLY A 172 10.07 -9.29 1.98
CA GLY A 172 10.08 -9.83 3.33
C GLY A 172 11.44 -9.75 4.00
N GLY A 173 11.42 -9.48 5.31
CA GLY A 173 12.58 -9.38 6.18
C GLY A 173 12.51 -10.33 7.38
N LYS A 174 13.14 -9.90 8.47
CA LYS A 174 13.29 -10.71 9.69
C LYS A 174 11.96 -10.93 10.42
N GLU A 175 11.06 -9.95 10.40
CA GLU A 175 9.79 -10.01 11.11
C GLU A 175 8.80 -10.94 10.39
N GLU A 176 8.79 -10.89 9.05
CA GLU A 176 7.95 -11.74 8.22
C GLU A 176 8.39 -13.20 8.24
N TYR A 177 9.70 -13.45 8.39
CA TYR A 177 10.23 -14.81 8.50
C TYR A 177 9.50 -15.63 9.56
N SER A 178 9.29 -15.10 10.78
CA SER A 178 8.60 -15.85 11.83
C SER A 178 7.15 -16.15 11.48
N MET A 179 6.43 -15.20 10.87
CA MET A 179 5.02 -15.38 10.50
C MET A 179 4.87 -16.40 9.37
N VAL A 180 5.71 -16.30 8.33
CA VAL A 180 5.68 -17.22 7.19
C VAL A 180 6.16 -18.61 7.60
N ALA A 181 7.16 -18.73 8.49
CA ALA A 181 7.60 -20.01 9.02
C ALA A 181 6.52 -20.70 9.86
N SER A 182 5.76 -19.96 10.66
CA SER A 182 4.61 -20.52 11.39
C SER A 182 3.52 -21.01 10.43
N LEU A 183 3.28 -20.30 9.31
CA LEU A 183 2.34 -20.73 8.28
C LEU A 183 2.79 -22.02 7.57
N ALA A 184 4.07 -22.11 7.19
CA ALA A 184 4.65 -23.30 6.56
C ALA A 184 4.54 -24.54 7.46
N ASN A 185 4.65 -24.36 8.79
CA ASN A 185 4.52 -25.44 9.78
C ASN A 185 3.07 -25.81 10.11
N GLY A 186 2.06 -25.26 9.42
CA GLY A 186 0.67 -25.63 9.68
C GLY A 186 0.03 -24.95 10.91
N LEU A 187 0.67 -23.94 11.51
CA LEU A 187 0.24 -23.37 12.79
C LEU A 187 -0.87 -22.30 12.68
N HIS A 188 -1.29 -21.95 11.46
CA HIS A 188 -2.29 -20.92 11.21
C HIS A 188 -3.52 -21.48 10.47
N ALA A 189 -4.67 -20.82 10.65
CA ALA A 189 -5.91 -21.21 9.96
C ALA A 189 -5.77 -21.17 8.43
N GLY A 190 -4.91 -20.32 7.88
CA GLY A 190 -4.60 -20.30 6.43
C GLY A 190 -3.87 -21.54 5.93
N ALA A 191 -3.24 -22.32 6.82
CA ALA A 191 -2.46 -23.51 6.49
C ALA A 191 -3.32 -24.77 6.24
N THR A 192 -4.65 -24.64 6.19
CA THR A 192 -5.53 -25.75 5.81
C THR A 192 -5.37 -26.14 4.34
N SER A 193 -4.87 -25.23 3.50
CA SER A 193 -4.60 -25.50 2.08
C SER A 193 -3.15 -25.95 1.89
N GLN A 194 -2.97 -27.11 1.25
CA GLN A 194 -1.65 -27.62 0.90
C GLN A 194 -0.88 -26.67 -0.03
N GLU A 195 -1.59 -25.96 -0.92
CA GLU A 195 -0.99 -24.97 -1.82
C GLU A 195 -0.40 -23.79 -1.05
N VAL A 196 -1.08 -23.34 0.01
CA VAL A 196 -0.61 -22.26 0.88
C VAL A 196 0.62 -22.69 1.65
N CYS A 197 0.64 -23.92 2.21
CA CYS A 197 1.82 -24.45 2.90
C CYS A 197 3.03 -24.53 1.97
N HIS A 198 2.86 -25.06 0.77
CA HIS A 198 3.95 -25.15 -0.22
C HIS A 198 4.46 -23.77 -0.66
N ALA A 199 3.56 -22.80 -0.88
CA ALA A 199 3.94 -21.43 -1.17
C ALA A 199 4.70 -20.79 0.00
N ALA A 200 4.29 -21.07 1.23
CA ALA A 200 4.95 -20.58 2.43
C ALA A 200 6.35 -21.18 2.59
N GLU A 201 6.52 -22.50 2.43
CA GLU A 201 7.82 -23.19 2.47
C GLU A 201 8.81 -22.59 1.47
N LYS A 202 8.36 -22.36 0.23
CA LYS A 202 9.18 -21.70 -0.81
C LYS A 202 9.58 -20.29 -0.39
N CYS A 203 8.63 -19.51 0.13
CA CYS A 203 8.87 -18.15 0.61
C CYS A 203 9.89 -18.12 1.76
N VAL A 204 9.80 -19.05 2.74
CA VAL A 204 10.76 -19.19 3.85
C VAL A 204 12.17 -19.41 3.33
N ALA A 205 12.35 -20.34 2.39
CA ALA A 205 13.66 -20.66 1.84
C ALA A 205 14.33 -19.43 1.20
N LEU A 206 13.57 -18.65 0.42
CA LEU A 206 14.08 -17.46 -0.26
C LEU A 206 14.36 -16.30 0.69
N ILE A 207 13.55 -16.13 1.75
CA ILE A 207 13.83 -15.15 2.82
C ILE A 207 15.13 -15.50 3.56
N LEU A 208 15.38 -16.79 3.83
CA LEU A 208 16.63 -17.24 4.46
C LEU A 208 17.84 -16.99 3.58
N GLU A 209 17.76 -17.36 2.29
CA GLU A 209 18.83 -17.14 1.33
C GLU A 209 19.19 -15.65 1.24
N ARG A 210 18.18 -14.77 1.12
CA ARG A 210 18.40 -13.32 1.11
C ARG A 210 19.06 -12.84 2.40
N ARG A 211 18.61 -13.32 3.55
CA ARG A 211 19.19 -12.93 4.84
C ARG A 211 20.64 -13.38 4.97
N GLU A 212 21.00 -14.55 4.45
CA GLU A 212 22.39 -15.00 4.38
C GLU A 212 23.22 -14.14 3.43
N ALA A 213 22.67 -13.76 2.28
CA ALA A 213 23.32 -12.86 1.33
C ALA A 213 23.56 -11.48 1.96
N GLU A 214 22.56 -10.91 2.64
CA GLU A 214 22.67 -9.64 3.40
C GLU A 214 23.73 -9.74 4.51
N ARG A 215 23.77 -10.86 5.24
CA ARG A 215 24.77 -11.09 6.28
C ARG A 215 26.19 -11.18 5.70
N LYS A 216 26.37 -11.88 4.58
CA LYS A 216 27.66 -11.98 3.88
C LYS A 216 28.09 -10.63 3.32
N GLY A 217 27.18 -9.89 2.67
CA GLY A 217 27.44 -8.56 2.12
C GLY A 217 27.79 -7.54 3.21
N GLY A 218 27.06 -7.54 4.33
CA GLY A 218 27.38 -6.68 5.49
C GLY A 218 28.70 -7.02 6.17
N MET A 219 29.16 -8.28 6.10
CA MET A 219 30.48 -8.68 6.60
C MET A 219 31.63 -8.25 5.68
N LEU A 220 31.40 -8.14 4.37
CA LEU A 220 32.40 -7.68 3.41
C LEU A 220 32.65 -6.16 3.51
N LEU A 221 31.67 -5.41 4.02
CA LEU A 221 31.81 -4.00 4.38
C LEU A 221 32.27 -3.80 5.83
N ARG A 222 32.99 -4.78 6.42
CA ARG A 222 33.80 -4.43 7.59
C ARG A 222 34.76 -3.35 7.11
N PRO A 223 34.70 -2.12 7.64
CA PRO A 223 35.68 -1.12 7.29
C PRO A 223 37.02 -1.78 7.51
N SER A 224 37.84 -1.84 6.46
CA SER A 224 39.25 -1.65 6.68
C SER A 224 39.31 -0.33 7.45
N PHE A 225 39.34 -0.44 8.78
CA PHE A 225 40.11 0.46 9.60
C PHE A 225 41.48 0.43 8.94
N SER A 226 41.65 1.27 7.93
CA SER A 226 42.94 1.81 7.60
C SER A 226 43.31 2.48 8.92
N PRO A 227 44.23 1.90 9.71
CA PRO A 227 44.65 2.54 10.93
C PRO A 227 45.07 3.94 10.51
N GLU A 228 44.35 4.93 11.02
CA GLU A 228 44.68 6.33 10.84
C GLU A 228 46.17 6.43 11.12
N PRO A 229 47.01 6.75 10.12
CA PRO A 229 48.45 6.73 10.30
C PRO A 229 48.75 7.66 11.47
N PRO A 230 49.52 7.21 12.47
CA PRO A 230 49.78 7.99 13.66
C PRO A 230 50.27 9.37 13.23
N GLU A 231 49.57 10.39 13.72
CA GLU A 231 49.84 11.80 13.49
C GLU A 231 51.34 12.06 13.59
N THR A 232 52.00 12.06 12.42
CA THR A 232 53.34 12.57 12.32
C THR A 232 53.15 14.06 12.09
N LEU A 233 53.22 14.78 13.20
CA LEU A 233 53.42 16.21 13.26
C LEU A 233 54.53 16.64 12.28
N LEU A 234 54.31 17.81 11.65
CA LEU A 234 55.26 18.67 10.92
C LEU A 234 55.52 18.28 9.44
N ARG A 235 55.42 19.19 8.45
CA ARG A 235 55.58 20.65 8.43
C ARG A 235 54.53 21.35 7.56
N ALA A 236 54.26 22.62 7.91
CA ALA A 236 53.68 23.59 6.99
C ALA A 236 54.55 23.70 5.73
N ILE A 237 53.93 23.58 4.55
CA ILE A 237 54.48 24.12 3.32
C ILE A 237 53.64 25.33 2.97
N GLU A 238 54.32 26.46 2.97
CA GLU A 238 53.84 27.75 2.54
C GLU A 238 53.29 27.67 1.11
N SER A 239 52.13 28.32 0.94
CA SER A 239 51.61 28.92 -0.28
C SER A 239 52.44 28.80 -1.55
N SER A 240 51.81 28.36 -2.64
CA SER A 240 51.78 29.14 -3.89
C SER A 240 50.58 28.78 -4.77
N PRO A 241 50.09 29.74 -5.57
CA PRO A 241 48.74 29.78 -6.12
C PRO A 241 48.63 29.21 -7.54
N ASP A 242 47.38 29.09 -8.00
CA ASP A 242 46.97 29.02 -9.40
C ASP A 242 47.61 27.92 -10.27
N SER A 243 46.93 26.78 -10.36
CA SER A 243 46.93 26.02 -11.60
C SER A 243 45.55 25.42 -11.85
N GLU A 244 44.84 26.11 -12.74
CA GLU A 244 43.88 25.61 -13.74
C GLU A 244 43.15 24.31 -13.42
N THR A 245 41.84 24.47 -13.23
CA THR A 245 40.80 23.46 -13.33
C THR A 245 41.01 22.53 -14.53
N GLU A 246 41.63 21.36 -14.29
CA GLU A 246 41.56 20.24 -15.21
C GLU A 246 40.12 19.71 -15.21
N THR A 247 39.43 20.09 -16.27
CA THR A 247 38.17 19.52 -16.74
C THR A 247 38.19 18.00 -16.65
N LEU A 248 37.36 17.45 -15.76
CA LEU A 248 37.00 16.05 -15.73
C LEU A 248 36.49 15.63 -17.11
N LEU A 249 37.35 14.94 -17.86
CA LEU A 249 37.02 14.22 -19.09
C LEU A 249 35.89 13.23 -18.76
N ARG A 250 34.65 13.63 -19.06
CA ARG A 250 33.56 12.68 -19.19
C ARG A 250 33.91 11.79 -20.40
N PRO A 251 34.06 10.47 -20.24
CA PRO A 251 34.16 9.60 -21.39
C PRO A 251 32.89 9.80 -22.21
N HIS A 252 33.06 10.27 -23.45
CA HIS A 252 32.00 10.19 -24.45
C HIS A 252 31.71 8.71 -24.64
N THR A 253 30.62 8.23 -24.03
CA THR A 253 30.04 6.93 -24.36
C THR A 253 29.70 7.00 -25.85
N PRO A 254 30.37 6.24 -26.73
CA PRO A 254 30.05 6.22 -28.13
C PRO A 254 28.61 5.75 -28.29
N GLU A 255 27.80 6.63 -28.86
CA GLU A 255 26.44 6.35 -29.29
C GLU A 255 26.44 5.06 -30.12
N PRO A 256 25.77 3.99 -29.67
CA PRO A 256 25.69 2.77 -30.45
C PRO A 256 25.00 3.10 -31.78
N PRO A 257 25.55 2.65 -32.93
CA PRO A 257 24.93 2.89 -34.22
C PRO A 257 23.50 2.39 -34.17
N SER A 258 22.57 3.30 -34.45
CA SER A 258 21.17 3.02 -34.69
C SER A 258 21.06 1.86 -35.68
N LEU A 259 20.82 0.66 -35.16
CA LEU A 259 20.36 -0.48 -35.95
C LEU A 259 18.97 -0.11 -36.45
N THR A 260 18.92 0.50 -37.62
CA THR A 260 17.76 0.45 -38.50
C THR A 260 17.45 -1.01 -38.75
N VAL A 261 16.58 -1.58 -37.92
CA VAL A 261 15.91 -2.84 -38.20
C VAL A 261 15.08 -2.59 -39.46
N PRO A 262 15.37 -3.28 -40.57
CA PRO A 262 14.43 -3.30 -41.69
C PRO A 262 13.16 -3.96 -41.17
N ILE A 263 12.04 -3.23 -41.22
CA ILE A 263 10.71 -3.79 -41.04
C ILE A 263 10.48 -4.67 -42.29
N GLU A 264 10.93 -5.91 -42.20
CA GLU A 264 10.68 -6.93 -43.19
C GLU A 264 9.20 -7.30 -43.08
N LYS A 265 8.43 -6.79 -44.04
CA LYS A 265 7.08 -7.25 -44.36
C LYS A 265 7.16 -8.72 -44.72
N THR A 266 6.84 -9.62 -43.80
CA THR A 266 6.51 -10.99 -44.19
C THR A 266 5.63 -11.60 -43.12
N GLU A 267 4.34 -11.78 -43.44
CA GLU A 267 3.48 -12.91 -43.06
C GLU A 267 2.02 -12.54 -43.33
N GLU A 268 1.68 -12.46 -44.61
CA GLU A 268 0.31 -12.48 -45.11
C GLU A 268 0.19 -13.57 -46.19
N GLU A 269 0.59 -14.82 -45.91
CA GLU A 269 0.28 -15.94 -46.81
C GLU A 269 0.39 -17.32 -46.16
N ALA A 270 -0.48 -17.65 -45.20
CA ALA A 270 -0.63 -19.04 -44.74
C ALA A 270 -2.02 -19.35 -44.16
N VAL A 271 -3.11 -18.95 -44.82
CA VAL A 271 -4.48 -19.44 -44.50
C VAL A 271 -5.24 -19.86 -45.75
N ASN A 272 -4.54 -20.45 -46.74
CA ASN A 272 -5.23 -21.01 -47.89
C ASN A 272 -4.57 -22.31 -48.36
N LYS A 273 -4.81 -23.39 -47.61
CA LYS A 273 -4.76 -24.80 -48.06
C LYS A 273 -5.12 -25.75 -46.92
N LEU A 274 -6.40 -25.87 -46.62
CA LEU A 274 -6.97 -27.04 -45.92
C LEU A 274 -8.49 -27.09 -46.14
N THR A 275 -8.87 -27.20 -47.41
CA THR A 275 -10.16 -27.74 -47.84
C THR A 275 -9.93 -28.55 -49.10
N HIS A 276 -9.62 -29.83 -48.92
CA HIS A 276 -9.99 -30.91 -49.82
C HIS A 276 -10.16 -32.19 -48.99
#